data_AF-A0A916SC23-F1
#
_entry.id   AF-A0A916SC23-F1
#
_cell.length_a   1.000
_cell.length_b   1.000
_cell.length_c   1.000
_cell.angle_alpha   90.00
_cell.angle_beta   90.00
_cell.angle_gamma   90.00
#
_symmetry.space_group_name_H-M   'P 1'
#
loop_
_entity.id
_entity.type
_entity.pdbx_description
1 polymer ?
#
loop_
_entity_poly.entity_id
_entity_poly.type
_entity_poly.pdbx_seq_one_letter_code
_entity_poly.pdbx_strand_id
1 'polypeptide(L)'
;MITLNLLTVITAAAAVLAFIDGVGRLRASRNSTVLAVLELVLAVLMLLTAFTALPAPLSLIVVSVALEVVLVLALVTGGRGSKSLTVVALVLNSIVIVTALGWVAIPGLF
;
A
#
# COMPACT_ATOMS: atom_id res chain seq x y z
N MET A 1 7.92 -13.45 -16.39
CA MET A 1 7.31 -14.61 -15.73
C MET A 1 6.79 -14.11 -14.39
N ILE A 2 5.49 -14.25 -14.09
CA ILE A 2 4.94 -13.83 -12.79
C ILE A 2 5.17 -15.00 -11.83
N THR A 3 6.12 -14.86 -10.92
CA THR A 3 6.31 -15.78 -9.79
C THR A 3 5.32 -15.40 -8.70
N LEU A 4 4.28 -16.21 -8.53
CA LEU A 4 3.37 -16.11 -7.39
C LEU A 4 4.08 -16.62 -6.14
N ASN A 5 4.74 -15.71 -5.43
CA ASN A 5 5.35 -15.95 -4.13
C ASN A 5 4.54 -15.28 -3.01
N LEU A 6 4.82 -15.62 -1.76
CA LEU A 6 4.06 -15.07 -0.64
C LEU A 6 4.21 -13.54 -0.53
N LEU A 7 5.35 -12.98 -0.94
CA LEU A 7 5.56 -11.53 -0.99
C LEU A 7 4.62 -10.82 -1.98
N THR A 8 4.41 -11.37 -3.18
CA THR A 8 3.45 -10.81 -4.15
C THR A 8 2.01 -10.87 -3.63
N VAL A 9 1.64 -11.93 -2.90
CA VAL A 9 0.33 -12.03 -2.23
C VAL A 9 0.18 -10.96 -1.15
N ILE A 10 1.19 -10.77 -0.30
CA ILE A 10 1.20 -9.73 0.75
C ILE A 10 1.12 -8.33 0.12
N THR A 11 1.87 -8.11 -0.96
CA THR A 11 1.88 -6.85 -1.71
C THR A 11 0.49 -6.55 -2.27
N ALA A 12 -0.15 -7.53 -2.90
CA ALA A 12 -1.50 -7.39 -3.41
C ALA A 12 -2.51 -7.15 -2.29
N ALA A 13 -2.41 -7.87 -1.17
CA ALA A 13 -3.29 -7.67 -0.02
C ALA A 13 -3.15 -6.27 0.59
N ALA A 14 -1.92 -5.78 0.78
CA ALA A 14 -1.65 -4.42 1.27
C ALA A 14 -2.31 -3.37 0.36
N ALA A 15 -2.09 -3.49 -0.95
CA ALA A 15 -2.62 -2.55 -1.92
C ALA A 15 -4.14 -2.62 -2.05
N VAL A 16 -4.76 -3.81 -2.01
CA VAL A 16 -6.23 -3.95 -2.01
C VAL A 16 -6.85 -3.35 -0.75
N LEU A 17 -6.26 -3.57 0.43
CA LEU A 17 -6.76 -3.00 1.68
C LEU A 17 -6.66 -1.47 1.69
N ALA A 18 -5.52 -0.92 1.23
CA ALA A 18 -5.35 0.53 1.06
C ALA A 18 -6.35 1.10 0.04
N PHE A 19 -6.62 0.38 -1.05
CA PHE A 19 -7.63 0.78 -2.02
C PHE A 19 -9.04 0.84 -1.42
N ILE A 20 -9.44 -0.19 -0.66
CA ILE A 20 -10.75 -0.24 0.00
C ILE A 20 -10.88 0.88 1.03
N ASP A 21 -9.83 1.14 1.82
CA ASP A 21 -9.82 2.23 2.81
C ASP A 21 -9.90 3.60 2.12
N GLY A 22 -9.09 3.84 1.09
CA GLY A 22 -9.12 5.06 0.28
C GLY A 22 -10.50 5.32 -0.35
N VAL A 23 -11.14 4.30 -0.94
CA VAL A 23 -12.52 4.41 -1.45
C VAL A 23 -13.51 4.75 -0.33
N GLY A 24 -13.38 4.11 0.84
CA GLY A 24 -14.22 4.38 2.00
C GLY A 24 -14.10 5.82 2.47
N ARG A 25 -12.87 6.34 2.54
CA ARG A 25 -12.56 7.74 2.92
C ARG A 25 -13.09 8.75 1.90
N LEU A 26 -12.95 8.47 0.60
CA LEU A 26 -13.52 9.30 -0.47
C LEU A 26 -15.03 9.43 -0.35
N ARG A 27 -15.73 8.34 0.02
CA ARG A 27 -17.19 8.34 0.21
C ARG A 27 -17.63 9.06 1.48
N ALA A 28 -16.84 8.96 2.55
CA ALA A 28 -17.22 9.46 3.87
C ALA A 28 -16.92 10.95 4.10
N SER A 29 -16.02 11.56 3.31
CA SER A 29 -15.45 12.87 3.63
C SER A 29 -15.74 13.96 2.61
N ARG A 30 -16.14 15.14 3.11
CA ARG A 30 -16.27 16.42 2.38
C ARG A 30 -14.98 17.26 2.35
N ASN A 31 -13.91 16.89 3.10
CA ASN A 31 -12.75 17.77 3.36
C ASN A 31 -11.35 17.15 3.16
N SER A 32 -11.19 15.82 3.11
CA SER A 32 -9.89 15.12 2.96
C SER A 32 -9.70 14.44 1.58
N THR A 33 -10.25 15.05 0.52
CA THR A 33 -10.28 14.45 -0.82
C THR A 33 -8.88 14.15 -1.36
N VAL A 34 -7.91 15.05 -1.15
CA VAL A 34 -6.56 14.90 -1.75
C VAL A 34 -5.83 13.68 -1.21
N LEU A 35 -5.84 13.47 0.10
CA LEU A 35 -5.15 12.34 0.72
C LEU A 35 -5.76 11.00 0.30
N ALA A 36 -7.09 10.93 0.25
CA ALA A 36 -7.80 9.73 -0.17
C ALA A 36 -7.63 9.43 -1.67
N VAL A 37 -7.50 10.47 -2.52
CA VAL A 37 -7.13 10.29 -3.93
C VAL A 37 -5.70 9.77 -4.06
N LEU A 38 -4.74 10.34 -3.32
CA LEU A 38 -3.35 9.88 -3.32
C LEU A 38 -3.25 8.41 -2.89
N GLU A 39 -3.95 8.04 -1.82
CA GLU A 39 -4.02 6.66 -1.34
C GLU A 39 -4.54 5.72 -2.43
N LEU A 40 -5.64 6.10 -3.10
CA LEU A 40 -6.24 5.32 -4.19
C LEU A 40 -5.25 5.15 -5.37
N VAL A 41 -4.62 6.24 -5.81
CA VAL A 41 -3.69 6.22 -6.94
C VAL A 41 -2.48 5.36 -6.62
N LEU A 42 -1.89 5.51 -5.42
CA LEU A 42 -0.73 4.73 -5.00
C LEU A 42 -1.07 3.26 -4.78
N ALA A 43 -2.26 2.95 -4.27
CA ALA A 43 -2.73 1.56 -4.14
C ALA A 43 -2.88 0.89 -5.51
N VAL A 44 -3.46 1.59 -6.50
CA VAL A 44 -3.57 1.07 -7.87
C VAL A 44 -2.20 0.93 -8.52
N LEU A 45 -1.32 1.93 -8.36
CA LEU A 45 0.05 1.83 -8.85
C LEU A 45 0.79 0.66 -8.19
N MET A 46 0.62 0.44 -6.90
CA MET A 46 1.26 -0.66 -6.18
C MET A 46 0.78 -2.01 -6.72
N LEU A 47 -0.53 -2.16 -6.93
CA LEU A 47 -1.10 -3.35 -7.61
C LEU A 47 -0.49 -3.54 -8.99
N LEU A 48 -0.40 -2.50 -9.80
CA LEU A 48 0.23 -2.59 -11.12
C LEU A 48 1.70 -3.00 -11.00
N THR A 49 2.48 -2.37 -10.12
CA THR A 49 3.91 -2.70 -9.91
C THR A 49 4.13 -4.13 -9.38
N ALA A 50 3.17 -4.68 -8.63
CA ALA A 50 3.28 -6.03 -8.07
C ALA A 50 3.25 -7.11 -9.16
N PHE A 51 2.53 -6.86 -10.25
CA PHE A 51 2.37 -7.82 -11.36
C PHE A 51 3.12 -7.41 -12.64
N THR A 52 3.48 -6.14 -12.74
CA THR A 52 4.21 -5.58 -13.88
C THR A 52 5.46 -4.89 -13.36
N ALA A 53 6.64 -5.33 -13.82
CA ALA A 53 7.90 -4.67 -13.47
C ALA A 53 7.98 -3.31 -14.16
N LEU A 54 7.34 -2.30 -13.57
CA LEU A 54 7.33 -0.95 -14.09
C LEU A 54 8.75 -0.34 -14.00
N PRO A 55 9.19 0.39 -15.03
CA PRO A 55 10.51 1.02 -15.02
C PRO A 55 10.58 2.15 -13.99
N ALA A 56 11.80 2.49 -13.59
CA ALA A 56 12.05 3.64 -12.73
C ALA A 56 11.45 4.92 -13.35
N PRO A 57 10.87 5.82 -12.53
CA PRO A 57 10.89 5.84 -11.05
C PRO A 57 9.75 5.05 -10.38
N LEU A 58 8.86 4.40 -11.14
CA LEU A 58 7.67 3.71 -10.62
C LEU A 58 7.96 2.29 -10.16
N SER A 59 9.10 2.07 -9.49
CA SER A 59 9.42 0.75 -8.96
C SER A 59 8.55 0.43 -7.74
N LEU A 60 8.38 -0.86 -7.44
CA LEU A 60 7.62 -1.33 -6.27
C LEU A 60 8.06 -0.63 -4.98
N ILE A 61 9.38 -0.51 -4.75
CA ILE A 61 9.91 0.15 -3.55
C ILE A 61 9.46 1.61 -3.46
N VAL A 62 9.56 2.37 -4.56
CA VAL A 62 9.19 3.80 -4.56
C VAL A 62 7.70 3.97 -4.28
N VAL A 63 6.86 3.17 -4.94
CA VAL A 63 5.41 3.23 -4.77
C VAL A 63 5.01 2.78 -3.36
N SER A 64 5.59 1.69 -2.83
CA SER A 64 5.34 1.22 -1.47
C SER A 64 5.73 2.25 -0.42
N VAL A 65 6.89 2.91 -0.55
CA VAL A 65 7.31 3.96 0.38
C VAL A 65 6.37 5.16 0.31
N ALA A 66 5.96 5.58 -0.89
CA ALA A 66 4.98 6.66 -1.05
C ALA A 66 3.63 6.30 -0.41
N LEU A 67 3.16 5.07 -0.60
CA LEU A 67 1.92 4.58 -0.01
C LEU A 67 2.02 4.53 1.53
N GLU A 68 3.16 4.11 2.07
CA GLU A 68 3.41 4.08 3.51
C GLU A 68 3.23 5.46 4.14
N VAL A 69 3.85 6.48 3.53
CA VAL A 69 3.72 7.87 4.00
C VAL A 69 2.26 8.30 3.98
N VAL A 70 1.52 7.98 2.92
CA VAL A 70 0.09 8.31 2.81
C VAL A 70 -0.75 7.60 3.86
N LEU A 71 -0.51 6.31 4.12
CA LEU A 71 -1.21 5.54 5.16
C LEU A 71 -0.94 6.09 6.57
N VAL A 72 0.32 6.48 6.86
CA VAL A 72 0.68 7.15 8.12
C VAL A 72 -0.05 8.48 8.25
N LEU A 73 -0.02 9.32 7.20
CA LEU A 73 -0.76 10.58 7.19
C LEU A 73 -2.26 10.35 7.36
N ALA A 74 -2.83 9.32 6.74
CA ALA A 74 -4.24 8.98 6.82
C ALA A 74 -4.64 8.50 8.22
N LEU A 75 -3.72 7.86 8.96
CA LEU A 75 -3.91 7.46 10.34
C LEU A 75 -3.83 8.66 11.31
N VAL A 76 -2.90 9.58 11.07
CA VAL A 76 -2.69 10.78 11.91
C VAL A 76 -3.78 11.83 11.69
N THR A 77 -4.16 12.07 10.44
CA THR A 77 -5.15 13.11 10.07
C THR A 77 -6.58 12.60 10.01
N GLY A 78 -6.79 11.28 10.00
CA GLY A 78 -8.09 10.66 9.81
C GLY A 78 -9.03 10.78 11.03
N GLY A 79 -10.27 11.21 10.77
CA GLY A 79 -11.40 11.10 11.69
C GLY A 79 -11.89 9.66 11.92
N ARG A 80 -13.07 9.47 12.52
CA ARG A 80 -13.69 8.18 12.97
C ARG A 80 -13.90 7.07 11.90
N GLY A 81 -13.24 7.14 10.74
CA GLY A 81 -13.21 6.05 9.75
C GLY A 81 -12.50 4.79 10.28
N SER A 82 -12.57 3.72 9.49
CA SER A 82 -12.08 2.37 9.82
C SER A 82 -10.56 2.31 9.99
N LYS A 83 -10.05 2.78 11.14
CA LYS A 83 -8.63 2.76 11.49
C LYS A 83 -8.01 1.36 11.42
N SER A 84 -8.81 0.31 11.61
CA SER A 84 -8.35 -1.08 11.51
C SER A 84 -7.84 -1.43 10.12
N LEU A 85 -8.54 -1.02 9.05
CA LEU A 85 -8.12 -1.28 7.67
C LEU A 85 -6.81 -0.58 7.35
N THR A 86 -6.70 0.70 7.71
CA THR A 86 -5.48 1.49 7.53
C THR A 86 -4.29 0.85 8.26
N VAL A 87 -4.49 0.39 9.49
CA VAL A 87 -3.42 -0.23 10.29
C VAL A 87 -2.98 -1.56 9.67
N VAL A 88 -3.92 -2.40 9.23
CA VAL A 88 -3.57 -3.67 8.58
C VAL A 88 -2.84 -3.43 7.25
N ALA A 89 -3.32 -2.49 6.43
CA ALA A 89 -2.66 -2.11 5.18
C ALA A 89 -1.24 -1.58 5.44
N LEU A 90 -1.09 -0.73 6.46
CA LEU A 90 0.21 -0.18 6.87
C LEU A 90 1.18 -1.29 7.25
N VAL A 91 0.79 -2.21 8.16
CA VAL A 91 1.67 -3.30 8.59
C VAL A 91 2.09 -4.19 7.41
N LEU A 92 1.15 -4.55 6.53
CA LEU A 92 1.47 -5.37 5.37
C LEU A 92 2.40 -4.64 4.40
N ASN A 93 2.19 -3.35 4.15
CA ASN A 93 3.06 -2.56 3.29
C ASN A 93 4.45 -2.35 3.92
N SER A 94 4.54 -2.19 5.25
CA SER A 94 5.82 -2.17 5.96
C SER A 94 6.60 -3.47 5.71
N ILE A 95 5.93 -4.63 5.75
CA ILE A 95 6.55 -5.93 5.46
C ILE A 95 7.12 -5.95 4.03
N VAL A 96 6.39 -5.43 3.05
CA VAL A 96 6.87 -5.32 1.66
C VAL A 96 8.13 -4.47 1.59
N ILE A 97 8.16 -3.32 2.28
CA ILE A 97 9.31 -2.41 2.24
C ILE A 97 10.55 -3.06 2.86
N VAL A 98 10.45 -3.62 4.08
CA VAL A 98 11.62 -4.18 4.77
C VAL A 98 12.16 -5.43 4.07
N THR A 99 11.30 -6.20 3.40
CA THR A 99 11.72 -7.38 2.63
C THR A 99 12.32 -6.96 1.29
N ALA A 100 11.73 -5.98 0.58
CA ALA A 100 12.27 -5.46 -0.68
C ALA A 100 13.62 -4.74 -0.51
N LEU A 101 13.87 -4.11 0.64
CA LEU A 101 15.16 -3.51 1.00
C LEU A 101 16.19 -4.53 1.52
N GLY A 102 15.80 -5.79 1.71
CA GLY A 102 16.66 -6.84 2.26
C GLY A 102 16.99 -6.68 3.74
N TRP A 103 16.25 -5.86 4.48
CA TRP A 103 16.43 -5.68 5.92
C TRP A 103 15.93 -6.88 6.73
N VAL A 104 14.89 -7.55 6.22
CA VAL A 104 14.33 -8.76 6.81
C VAL A 104 14.19 -9.82 5.73
N ALA A 105 14.83 -10.97 5.95
CA ALA A 105 14.71 -12.15 5.11
C ALA A 105 13.88 -13.21 5.85
N ILE A 106 12.64 -13.42 5.42
CA ILE A 106 11.80 -14.50 5.94
C ILE A 106 11.86 -15.67 4.94
N PRO A 107 12.34 -16.85 5.35
CA PRO A 107 12.33 -18.04 4.50
C PRO A 107 10.92 -18.32 3.98
N GLY A 108 10.75 -18.48 2.66
CA GLY A 108 9.47 -18.76 2.01
C GLY A 108 8.71 -17.53 1.48
N LEU A 109 9.25 -16.30 1.61
CA LEU A 109 8.66 -15.11 0.99
C LEU A 109 9.02 -14.91 -0.50
N PHE A 110 10.16 -15.47 -0.94
CA PHE A 110 10.76 -15.23 -2.25
C PHE A 110 10.49 -16.36 -3.24
#